data_AF-A0A956FW99-F1
#
_entry.id   AF-A0A956FW99-F1
#
_cell.length_a   1.000
_cell.length_b   1.000
_cell.length_c   1.000
_cell.angle_alpha   90.00
_cell.angle_beta   90.00
_cell.angle_gamma   90.00
#
_symmetry.space_group_name_H-M   'P 1'
#
loop_
_entity.id
_entity.type
_entity.pdbx_description
1 polymer ?
#
loop_
_entity_poly.entity_id
_entity_poly.type
_entity_poly.pdbx_seq_one_letter_code
_entity_poly.pdbx_strand_id
1 'polypeptide(L)'
;MDRLVSNAQKAAGLAPKGPHILRHTFCSRLAARGAPPKAIQELAGHVHSSTTDRYMHLAPSALRTAISLIEGEAATGTSASRATAL
;
A
#
# COMPACT_ATOMS: atom_id res chain seq x y z
N MET A 1 -9.90 -15.62 -18.75
CA MET A 1 -9.14 -15.15 -17.57
C MET A 1 -9.28 -16.09 -16.37
N ASP A 2 -10.50 -16.48 -15.99
CA ASP A 2 -10.72 -17.31 -14.80
C ASP A 2 -9.99 -18.68 -14.82
N ARG A 3 -9.98 -19.38 -15.96
CA ARG A 3 -9.27 -20.67 -16.10
C ARG A 3 -7.76 -20.59 -15.89
N LEU A 4 -7.10 -19.51 -16.32
CA LEU A 4 -5.64 -19.36 -16.16
C LEU A 4 -5.28 -19.14 -14.69
N VAL A 5 -6.02 -18.25 -14.01
CA VAL A 5 -5.83 -18.00 -12.58
C VAL A 5 -6.14 -19.25 -11.76
N SER A 6 -7.21 -19.97 -12.10
CA SER A 6 -7.57 -21.23 -11.46
C SER A 6 -6.49 -22.31 -11.62
N ASN A 7 -5.89 -22.44 -12.81
CA ASN A 7 -4.81 -23.40 -13.04
C ASN A 7 -3.55 -23.02 -12.27
N ALA A 8 -3.20 -21.73 -12.23
CA ALA A 8 -2.08 -21.24 -11.42
C ALA A 8 -2.32 -21.45 -9.92
N GLN A 9 -3.54 -21.23 -9.43
CA GLN A 9 -3.93 -21.51 -8.04
C GLN A 9 -3.77 -22.99 -7.70
N LYS A 10 -4.23 -23.90 -8.58
CA LYS A 10 -4.04 -25.35 -8.41
C LYS A 10 -2.58 -25.76 -8.40
N ALA A 11 -1.76 -25.23 -9.31
CA ALA A 11 -0.33 -25.49 -9.34
C ALA A 11 0.39 -24.99 -8.07
N ALA A 12 -0.11 -23.91 -7.46
CA ALA A 12 0.38 -23.37 -6.19
C ALA A 12 -0.22 -24.05 -4.94
N GLY A 13 -1.10 -25.06 -5.09
CA GLY A 13 -1.78 -25.72 -3.97
C GLY A 13 -2.82 -24.85 -3.24
N LEU A 14 -3.32 -23.79 -3.90
CA LEU A 14 -4.27 -22.84 -3.33
C LEU A 14 -5.70 -23.14 -3.79
N ALA A 15 -6.68 -22.91 -2.91
CA ALA A 15 -8.09 -23.01 -3.25
C ALA A 15 -8.46 -21.98 -4.35
N PRO A 16 -9.30 -22.36 -5.34
CA PRO A 16 -9.69 -21.46 -6.40
C PRO A 16 -10.60 -20.36 -5.83
N LYS A 17 -10.07 -19.14 -5.75
CA LYS A 17 -10.79 -17.93 -5.30
C LYS A 17 -11.06 -16.93 -6.42
N GLY A 18 -10.70 -17.28 -7.65
CA GLY A 18 -10.89 -16.45 -8.84
C GLY A 18 -9.98 -15.21 -8.88
N PRO A 19 -10.11 -14.37 -9.92
CA PRO A 19 -9.25 -13.20 -10.13
C PRO A 19 -9.46 -12.08 -9.11
N HIS A 20 -10.65 -12.01 -8.49
CA HIS A 20 -10.97 -10.96 -7.51
C HIS A 20 -10.04 -10.98 -6.30
N ILE A 21 -9.56 -12.15 -5.86
CA ILE A 21 -8.64 -12.22 -4.71
C ILE A 21 -7.31 -11.51 -4.98
N LEU A 22 -6.82 -11.55 -6.23
CA LEU A 22 -5.59 -10.87 -6.62
C LEU A 22 -5.76 -9.35 -6.53
N ARG A 23 -6.93 -8.85 -6.94
CA ARG A 23 -7.28 -7.43 -6.80
C ARG A 23 -7.36 -7.01 -5.33
N HIS A 24 -7.92 -7.84 -4.46
CA HIS A 24 -7.93 -7.60 -3.01
C HIS A 24 -6.52 -7.55 -2.45
N THR A 25 -5.67 -8.51 -2.79
CA THR A 25 -4.26 -8.56 -2.36
C THR A 25 -3.48 -7.34 -2.85
N PHE A 26 -3.68 -6.93 -4.10
CA PHE A 26 -3.06 -5.74 -4.67
C PHE A 26 -3.43 -4.47 -3.88
N CYS A 27 -4.73 -4.22 -3.66
CA CYS A 27 -5.18 -3.04 -2.93
C CYS A 27 -4.71 -3.06 -1.47
N SER A 28 -4.79 -4.21 -0.80
CA SER A 28 -4.36 -4.37 0.60
C SER A 28 -2.86 -4.10 0.77
N ARG A 29 -2.02 -4.56 -0.16
CA ARG A 29 -0.58 -4.33 -0.12
C ARG A 29 -0.21 -2.87 -0.34
N LEU A 30 -0.91 -2.18 -1.23
CA LEU A 30 -0.70 -0.74 -1.45
C LEU A 30 -1.11 0.06 -0.20
N ALA A 31 -2.28 -0.26 0.37
CA ALA A 31 -2.75 0.38 1.60
C ALA A 31 -1.78 0.15 2.77
N ALA A 32 -1.29 -1.09 2.93
CA ALA A 32 -0.31 -1.44 3.97
C ALA A 32 1.02 -0.68 3.83
N ARG A 33 1.37 -0.26 2.61
CA ARG A 33 2.56 0.56 2.33
C ARG A 33 2.30 2.07 2.44
N GLY A 34 1.09 2.48 2.86
CA GLY A 34 0.73 3.89 2.99
C GLY A 34 0.47 4.59 1.65
N ALA A 35 0.18 3.85 0.58
CA ALA A 35 -0.17 4.48 -0.69
C ALA A 35 -1.48 5.28 -0.56
N PRO A 36 -1.58 6.45 -1.22
CA PRO A 36 -2.74 7.32 -1.06
C PRO A 36 -4.02 6.65 -1.60
N PRO A 37 -5.18 6.80 -0.92
CA PRO A 37 -6.43 6.16 -1.30
C PRO A 37 -6.84 6.44 -2.75
N LYS A 38 -6.62 7.67 -3.23
CA LYS A 38 -6.93 8.10 -4.59
C LYS A 38 -6.13 7.35 -5.66
N ALA A 39 -4.82 7.14 -5.42
CA ALA A 39 -3.98 6.37 -6.33
C ALA A 39 -4.41 4.90 -6.38
N ILE A 40 -4.74 4.30 -5.23
CA ILE A 40 -5.24 2.92 -5.18
C ILE A 40 -6.57 2.80 -5.93
N GLN A 41 -7.46 3.79 -5.78
CA GLN A 41 -8.74 3.84 -6.48
C GLN A 41 -8.56 3.85 -8.00
N GLU A 42 -7.67 4.68 -8.52
CA GLU A 42 -7.42 4.81 -9.96
C GLU A 42 -6.71 3.59 -10.54
N LEU A 43 -5.67 3.08 -9.85
CA LEU A 43 -4.95 1.88 -10.26
C LEU A 43 -5.83 0.63 -10.27
N ALA A 44 -6.75 0.54 -9.31
CA ALA A 44 -7.75 -0.52 -9.32
C ALA A 44 -8.82 -0.25 -10.39
N GLY A 45 -9.16 1.01 -10.67
CA GLY A 45 -10.32 1.38 -11.48
C GLY A 45 -11.63 1.23 -10.69
N HIS A 46 -11.66 1.68 -9.44
CA HIS A 46 -12.88 1.71 -8.62
C HIS A 46 -13.73 2.93 -8.97
N VAL A 47 -14.99 2.69 -9.34
CA VAL A 47 -15.97 3.75 -9.60
C VAL A 47 -16.26 4.55 -8.33
N HIS A 48 -16.36 3.88 -7.18
CA HIS A 48 -16.65 4.51 -5.90
C HIS A 48 -15.45 4.44 -4.95
N SER A 49 -15.15 5.55 -4.27
CA SER A 49 -14.09 5.63 -3.25
C SER A 49 -14.32 4.68 -2.08
N SER A 50 -15.58 4.44 -1.70
CA SER A 50 -15.99 3.49 -0.67
C SER A 50 -15.46 2.06 -0.89
N THR A 51 -15.22 1.69 -2.16
CA THR A 51 -14.66 0.38 -2.51
C THR A 51 -13.20 0.26 -2.06
N THR A 52 -12.45 1.37 -2.09
CA THR A 52 -11.06 1.50 -1.65
C THR A 52 -10.94 1.69 -0.14
N ASP A 53 -11.89 2.37 0.50
CA ASP A 53 -11.88 2.62 1.95
C ASP A 53 -11.80 1.34 2.78
N ARG A 54 -12.33 0.23 2.25
CA ARG A 54 -12.23 -1.12 2.84
C ARG A 54 -10.79 -1.54 3.17
N TYR A 55 -9.78 -0.98 2.49
CA TYR A 55 -8.37 -1.31 2.72
C TYR A 55 -7.63 -0.27 3.59
N MET A 56 -8.20 0.90 3.83
CA MET A 56 -7.45 2.02 4.41
C MET A 56 -7.10 1.82 5.90
N HIS A 57 -7.81 0.92 6.58
CA HIS A 57 -7.44 0.48 7.94
C HIS A 57 -6.04 -0.18 8.01
N LEU A 58 -5.49 -0.64 6.88
CA LEU A 58 -4.16 -1.22 6.80
C LEU A 58 -3.03 -0.18 6.79
N ALA A 59 -3.33 1.13 6.81
CA ALA A 59 -2.34 2.20 6.75
C ALA A 59 -2.08 2.85 8.13
N PRO A 60 -1.41 2.16 9.08
CA PRO A 60 -1.30 2.61 10.48
C PRO A 60 -0.48 3.88 10.67
N SER A 61 0.37 4.26 9.70
CA SER A 61 1.20 5.46 9.75
C SER A 61 0.63 6.64 8.94
N ALA A 62 -0.44 6.45 8.18
CA ALA A 62 -0.92 7.46 7.23
C ALA A 62 -1.26 8.80 7.90
N LEU A 63 -1.88 8.77 9.08
CA LEU A 63 -2.21 9.99 9.84
C LEU A 63 -0.95 10.72 10.33
N ARG A 64 0.05 9.98 10.84
CA ARG A 64 1.32 10.57 11.29
C ARG A 64 2.07 11.19 10.11
N THR A 65 2.18 10.47 9.00
CA THR A 65 2.81 10.98 7.77
C THR A 65 2.09 12.22 7.26
N ALA A 66 0.75 12.27 7.31
CA ALA A 66 -0.02 13.43 6.88
C ALA A 66 0.26 14.68 7.74
N ILE A 67 0.41 14.51 9.06
CA ILE A 67 0.75 15.61 9.98
C ILE A 67 2.16 16.14 9.68
N SER A 68 3.13 15.25 9.48
CA SER A 68 4.52 15.63 9.19
C SER A 68 4.69 16.47 7.91
N LEU A 69 3.74 16.41 6.96
CA LEU A 69 3.77 17.26 5.76
C LEU A 69 3.64 18.76 6.08
N ILE A 70 2.95 19.11 7.17
CA ILE A 70 2.78 20.50 7.60
C ILE A 70 3.90 20.92 8.56
N GLU A 71 4.45 19.98 9.32
CA GLU A 71 5.57 20.24 10.26
C GLU A 71 6.87 20.62 9.55
N GLY A 72 6.95 20.42 8.23
CA GLY A 72 8.11 20.73 7.41
C GLY A 72 9.31 19.82 7.73
N GLU A 73 10.31 19.85 6.87
CA GLU A 73 11.62 19.22 7.04
C GLU A 73 12.38 19.79 8.27
N ALA A 74 11.83 19.70 9.48
CA ALA A 74 12.40 20.26 10.71
C ALA A 74 13.17 19.21 11.54
N ALA A 75 13.24 17.95 11.11
CA ALA A 75 13.84 16.86 11.89
C ALA A 75 14.86 15.99 11.12
N THR A 76 15.44 16.48 10.03
CA THR A 76 16.57 15.83 9.32
C THR A 76 17.74 16.78 9.15
N GLY A 77 17.99 17.57 10.19
CA GLY A 77 19.29 18.18 10.48
C GLY A 77 20.07 17.36 11.50
N THR A 78 20.19 16.03 11.33
CA THR A 78 21.28 15.31 12.03
C THR A 78 22.57 15.63 11.30
N SER A 79 23.16 16.74 11.72
CA SER A 79 24.58 17.03 11.65
C SER A 79 25.38 15.73 11.84
N ALA A 80 26.01 15.26 10.77
CA ALA A 80 27.19 14.43 10.89
C ALA A 80 28.32 15.32 11.43
N SER A 81 28.31 15.52 12.75
CA SER A 81 29.38 16.16 13.49
C SER A 81 30.63 15.27 13.46
N ARG A 82 31.68 15.81 12.83
CA ARG A 82 33.10 15.74 13.25
C ARG A 82 33.55 14.45 13.94
N ALA A 83 34.21 13.56 13.17
CA ALA A 83 35.38 12.83 13.65
C ALA A 83 36.60 13.63 13.18
N THR A 84 37.12 14.56 13.99
CA THR A 84 38.20 14.39 14.98
C THR A 84 39.52 13.92 14.35
N ALA A 85 40.54 14.74 14.58
CA ALA A 85 41.91 14.63 14.10
C ALA A 85 42.60 13.30 14.42
N LEU A 86 43.38 12.81 13.45
CA LEU A 86 44.81 12.49 13.56
C LEU A 86 45.39 12.30 12.16
#